data_AF-A0A0R3E4S1-F1
#
_entry.id   AF-A0A0R3E4S1-F1
#
_cell.length_a   1.000
_cell.length_b   1.000
_cell.length_c   1.000
_cell.angle_alpha   90.00
_cell.angle_beta   90.00
_cell.angle_gamma   90.00
#
_symmetry.space_group_name_H-M   'P 1'
#
loop_
_entity.id
_entity.type
_entity.pdbx_description
1 polymer ?
#
loop_
_entity_poly.entity_id
_entity_poly.type
_entity_poly.pdbx_seq_one_letter_code
_entity_poly.pdbx_strand_id
1 'polypeptide(L)'
;MSLQIVLRKKATALTALVTATAIALLPVPAAQAQEGRGPPTLRDSETEQLLREYTRPILRVAGLEKQNIQMVIINDNSFNAFVADGRRIFVNYGAILQSETPNQLIGVLAHETGHLAGGHLAKMREQLASAQTQMIIAMLLGAGAIAAGARGGGNNGLANAGAAAVAGPQEMIRRSLLSYQRQQEENADRAGVKFLTATQQSPKGMYETFKRFTSESLFAARGADPYLQSHPMPADRVAALQEFASTSPYWDKKDDPALQLRHDMVRAKISAFMERQEVVYRRYPLTNDSLPARYARAISTYLHGDLRSALAQIDALIAVQPNNPYFYEVRGQALLESGKPADAIAPLRKAVALSNNSALIEMLLGQALVGTDNKAYTDDAIKILRAAVAREPEAPIGYTQLAMAYGRKADYAEADLASAQAAYLRGDNKTARELATRAKTRFAVGTPGWVKADDIVASKPPRN
;
A
#
# COMPACT_ATOMS: atom_id res chain seq x y z
N MET A 1 -3.74 -33.64 -62.24
CA MET A 1 -2.59 -34.22 -61.53
C MET A 1 -2.97 -34.28 -60.06
N SER A 2 -3.64 -35.33 -59.59
CA SER A 2 -3.07 -36.65 -59.24
C SER A 2 -2.05 -36.47 -58.10
N LEU A 3 -2.27 -36.90 -56.86
CA LEU A 3 -2.46 -38.29 -56.46
C LEU A 3 -3.08 -38.40 -55.05
N GLN A 4 -3.95 -39.39 -54.87
CA GLN A 4 -4.38 -39.96 -53.59
C GLN A 4 -3.23 -40.73 -52.91
N ILE A 5 -3.33 -40.98 -51.60
CA ILE A 5 -3.19 -42.33 -51.00
C ILE A 5 -3.91 -42.35 -49.64
N VAL A 6 -4.79 -43.34 -49.48
CA VAL A 6 -5.45 -43.78 -48.26
C VAL A 6 -4.76 -45.09 -47.82
N LEU A 7 -4.65 -45.35 -46.51
CA LEU A 7 -5.08 -46.59 -45.82
C LEU A 7 -4.23 -47.00 -44.59
N ARG A 8 -4.99 -47.17 -43.49
CA ARG A 8 -5.00 -48.26 -42.49
C ARG A 8 -3.94 -48.33 -41.37
N LYS A 9 -4.45 -47.98 -40.18
CA LYS A 9 -4.44 -48.70 -38.88
C LYS A 9 -3.60 -49.98 -38.79
N LYS A 10 -2.73 -50.01 -37.76
CA LYS A 10 -2.66 -51.12 -36.80
C LYS A 10 -2.63 -50.57 -35.37
N ALA A 11 -3.48 -51.14 -34.53
CA ALA A 11 -3.51 -50.92 -33.10
C ALA A 11 -2.40 -51.74 -32.42
N THR A 12 -1.84 -51.21 -31.34
CA THR A 12 -1.25 -52.02 -30.27
C THR A 12 -1.44 -51.26 -28.96
N ALA A 13 -1.97 -51.97 -27.99
CA ALA A 13 -2.37 -51.47 -26.69
C ALA A 13 -1.18 -51.40 -25.73
N LEU A 14 -1.16 -50.43 -24.81
CA LEU A 14 -1.42 -50.61 -23.37
C LEU A 14 -0.87 -49.40 -22.57
N THR A 15 -1.74 -48.84 -21.73
CA THR A 15 -1.48 -48.26 -20.39
C THR A 15 -0.28 -47.34 -20.15
N ALA A 16 -0.55 -46.05 -19.88
CA ALA A 16 -0.29 -45.47 -18.56
C ALA A 16 -0.99 -44.11 -18.39
N LEU A 17 -1.60 -44.00 -17.22
CA LEU A 17 -2.39 -42.93 -16.64
C LEU A 17 -1.54 -41.68 -16.33
N VAL A 18 -1.86 -40.52 -16.90
CA VAL A 18 -1.67 -39.20 -16.26
C VAL A 18 -2.83 -38.30 -16.67
N THR A 19 -3.98 -38.45 -16.01
CA THR A 19 -4.98 -37.38 -15.96
C THR A 19 -4.46 -36.32 -14.99
N ALA A 20 -3.61 -35.43 -15.50
CA ALA A 20 -3.35 -34.15 -14.86
C ALA A 20 -4.66 -33.36 -14.92
N THR A 21 -5.36 -33.30 -13.80
CA THR A 21 -6.55 -32.45 -13.64
C THR A 21 -6.08 -31.00 -13.83
N ALA A 22 -6.48 -30.42 -14.96
CA ALA A 22 -6.22 -29.04 -15.30
C ALA A 22 -6.81 -28.13 -14.21
N ILE A 23 -5.94 -27.54 -13.40
CA ILE A 23 -6.25 -26.32 -12.68
C ILE A 23 -6.46 -25.27 -13.77
N ALA A 24 -7.67 -24.75 -13.87
CA ALA A 24 -8.02 -23.68 -14.78
C ALA A 24 -7.18 -22.43 -14.46
N LEU A 25 -6.03 -22.30 -15.13
CA LEU A 25 -5.31 -21.04 -15.27
C LEU A 25 -6.12 -20.19 -16.25
N LEU A 26 -6.93 -19.28 -15.72
CA LEU A 26 -7.47 -18.21 -16.54
C LEU A 26 -6.30 -17.35 -17.06
N PRO A 27 -6.25 -17.01 -18.36
CA PRO A 27 -5.25 -16.10 -18.87
C PRO A 27 -5.54 -14.69 -18.34
N VAL A 28 -4.64 -14.18 -17.49
CA VAL A 28 -4.59 -12.76 -17.15
C VAL A 28 -4.21 -12.00 -18.42
N PRO A 29 -4.96 -10.97 -18.85
CA PRO A 29 -4.53 -10.16 -19.98
C PRO A 29 -3.19 -9.49 -19.62
N ALA A 30 -2.22 -9.61 -20.52
CA ALA A 30 -0.92 -8.97 -20.40
C ALA A 30 -1.08 -7.45 -20.49
N ALA A 31 -1.35 -6.81 -19.34
CA ALA A 31 -1.12 -5.39 -19.16
C ALA A 31 0.40 -5.16 -19.12
N GLN A 32 0.83 -4.12 -19.82
CA GLN A 32 2.24 -3.77 -20.05
C GLN A 32 3.07 -3.84 -18.76
N ALA A 33 4.22 -4.51 -18.85
CA ALA A 33 5.15 -4.71 -17.76
C ALA A 33 5.65 -3.36 -17.22
N GLN A 34 5.09 -2.97 -16.07
CA GLN A 34 5.75 -2.05 -15.15
C GLN A 34 6.50 -2.93 -14.15
N GLU A 35 7.79 -3.19 -14.42
CA GLU A 35 8.69 -3.91 -13.51
C GLU A 35 9.02 -3.06 -12.27
N GLY A 36 8.03 -2.82 -11.42
CA GLY A 36 8.18 -2.45 -10.02
C GLY A 36 7.40 -3.47 -9.20
N ARG A 37 8.07 -4.33 -8.45
CA ARG A 37 7.52 -5.56 -7.82
C ARG A 37 6.58 -5.31 -6.62
N GLY A 38 5.61 -4.41 -6.74
CA GLY A 38 4.60 -4.13 -5.72
C GLY A 38 3.38 -3.40 -6.30
N PRO A 39 2.25 -3.37 -5.58
CA PRO A 39 1.09 -2.59 -6.01
C PRO A 39 1.48 -1.11 -6.14
N PRO A 40 0.88 -0.37 -7.08
CA PRO A 40 1.15 1.06 -7.23
C PRO A 40 0.86 1.79 -5.92
N THR A 41 1.79 2.64 -5.49
CA THR A 41 1.69 3.39 -4.23
C THR A 41 1.39 4.87 -4.49
N LEU A 42 0.75 5.51 -3.53
CA LEU A 42 0.54 6.96 -3.49
C LEU A 42 1.48 7.57 -2.46
N ARG A 43 2.08 8.70 -2.82
CA ARG A 43 2.88 9.53 -1.91
C ARG A 43 2.22 10.89 -1.82
N ASP A 44 1.82 11.29 -0.61
CA ASP A 44 1.18 12.58 -0.37
C ASP A 44 1.50 13.05 1.05
N SER A 45 2.06 14.26 1.16
CA SER A 45 2.54 14.83 2.42
C SER A 45 1.44 14.91 3.47
N GLU A 46 0.25 15.38 3.07
CA GLU A 46 -0.87 15.65 3.96
C GLU A 46 -1.46 14.36 4.52
N THR A 47 -1.72 13.40 3.62
CA THR A 47 -2.27 12.10 3.95
C THR A 47 -1.30 11.29 4.81
N GLU A 48 -0.02 11.21 4.42
CA GLU A 48 0.99 10.49 5.19
C GLU A 48 1.19 11.09 6.60
N GLN A 49 1.16 12.43 6.71
CA GLN A 49 1.25 13.10 8.01
C GLN A 49 0.03 12.80 8.87
N LEU A 50 -1.19 12.82 8.31
CA LEU A 50 -2.40 12.48 9.04
C LEU A 50 -2.40 11.03 9.53
N LEU A 51 -2.03 10.07 8.65
CA LEU A 51 -1.90 8.66 9.03
C LEU A 51 -0.84 8.46 10.11
N ARG A 52 0.27 9.19 10.06
CA ARG A 52 1.31 9.16 11.10
C ARG A 52 0.79 9.71 12.44
N GLU A 53 -0.03 10.76 12.42
CA GLU A 53 -0.66 11.30 13.61
C GLU A 53 -1.66 10.31 14.24
N TYR A 54 -2.42 9.60 13.42
CA TYR A 54 -3.33 8.53 13.88
C TYR A 54 -2.57 7.36 14.52
N THR A 55 -1.50 6.90 13.87
CA THR A 55 -0.82 5.65 14.24
C THR A 55 0.21 5.80 15.34
N ARG A 56 0.92 6.94 15.42
CA ARG A 56 2.04 7.09 16.36
C ARG A 56 1.66 6.85 17.83
N PRO A 57 0.54 7.37 18.37
CA PRO A 57 0.12 7.07 19.74
C PRO A 57 -0.17 5.57 19.95
N ILE A 58 -0.80 4.92 18.98
CA ILE A 58 -1.16 3.49 19.01
C ILE A 58 0.11 2.64 19.00
N LEU A 59 1.05 2.92 18.10
CA LEU A 59 2.34 2.23 18.01
C LEU A 59 3.15 2.40 19.31
N ARG A 60 3.06 3.55 19.98
CA ARG A 60 3.73 3.78 21.27
C ARG A 60 3.17 2.87 22.36
N VAL A 61 1.86 2.83 22.55
CA VAL A 61 1.25 1.97 23.57
C VAL A 61 1.37 0.47 23.24
N ALA A 62 1.51 0.13 21.95
CA ALA A 62 1.80 -1.22 21.49
C ALA A 62 3.28 -1.64 21.68
N GLY A 63 4.17 -0.74 22.10
CA GLY A 63 5.60 -1.02 22.26
C GLY A 63 6.38 -1.08 20.93
N LEU A 64 5.82 -0.55 19.84
CA LEU A 64 6.37 -0.62 18.48
C LEU A 64 6.99 0.70 17.99
N GLU A 65 6.97 1.78 18.78
CA GLU A 65 7.47 3.11 18.35
C GLU A 65 8.92 3.08 17.84
N LYS A 66 9.78 2.20 18.39
CA LYS A 66 11.19 2.08 17.98
C LYS A 66 11.42 1.23 16.73
N GLN A 67 10.38 0.60 16.18
CA GLN A 67 10.51 -0.32 15.05
C GLN A 67 10.44 0.38 13.67
N ASN A 68 10.34 1.72 13.67
CA ASN A 68 10.26 2.54 12.45
C ASN A 68 9.20 2.02 11.47
N ILE A 69 7.99 1.76 11.98
CA ILE A 69 6.87 1.29 11.17
C ILE A 69 6.51 2.37 10.14
N GLN A 70 6.47 2.00 8.87
CA GLN A 70 6.13 2.91 7.77
C GLN A 70 4.66 2.72 7.36
N MET A 71 4.00 3.84 7.06
CA MET A 71 2.70 3.85 6.43
C MET A 71 2.89 3.86 4.92
N VAL A 72 2.22 2.97 4.20
CA VAL A 72 2.26 2.91 2.74
C VAL A 72 0.84 3.01 2.21
N ILE A 73 0.58 4.02 1.38
CA ILE A 73 -0.73 4.18 0.75
C ILE A 73 -0.72 3.45 -0.59
N ILE A 74 -1.67 2.55 -0.80
CA ILE A 74 -1.84 1.83 -2.05
C ILE A 74 -2.85 2.57 -2.92
N ASN A 75 -2.53 2.69 -4.21
CA ASN A 75 -3.42 3.22 -5.23
C ASN A 75 -4.51 2.19 -5.59
N ASP A 76 -5.44 1.97 -4.67
CA ASP A 76 -6.59 1.08 -4.82
C ASP A 76 -7.80 1.69 -4.10
N ASN A 77 -8.95 1.70 -4.77
CA ASN A 77 -10.19 2.32 -4.30
C ASN A 77 -11.02 1.41 -3.39
N SER A 78 -10.65 0.14 -3.26
CA SER A 78 -11.26 -0.79 -2.32
C SER A 78 -10.93 -0.41 -0.87
N PHE A 79 -11.84 -0.72 0.05
CA PHE A 79 -11.53 -0.59 1.46
C PHE A 79 -10.57 -1.71 1.83
N ASN A 80 -9.33 -1.39 2.20
CA ASN A 80 -8.41 -2.38 2.76
C ASN A 80 -7.29 -1.72 3.54
N ALA A 81 -6.79 -2.42 4.55
CA ALA A 81 -5.53 -2.15 5.22
C ALA A 81 -4.94 -3.49 5.68
N PHE A 82 -3.62 -3.63 5.66
CA PHE A 82 -2.97 -4.87 6.06
C PHE A 82 -1.50 -4.68 6.42
N VAL A 83 -0.92 -5.68 7.08
CA VAL A 83 0.50 -5.76 7.42
C VAL A 83 1.18 -6.88 6.62
N ALA A 84 2.25 -6.59 5.87
CA ALA A 84 2.87 -7.59 4.99
C ALA A 84 4.26 -8.07 5.42
N ASP A 85 5.07 -7.25 6.09
CA ASP A 85 6.48 -7.54 6.38
C ASP A 85 6.91 -7.26 7.83
N GLY A 86 5.94 -6.92 8.70
CA GLY A 86 6.19 -6.59 10.10
C GLY A 86 6.79 -5.19 10.31
N ARG A 87 7.02 -4.40 9.25
CA ARG A 87 7.56 -3.04 9.32
C ARG A 87 6.72 -2.02 8.57
N ARG A 88 5.74 -2.45 7.80
CA ARG A 88 4.87 -1.59 6.99
C ARG A 88 3.41 -1.92 7.24
N ILE A 89 2.62 -0.87 7.44
CA ILE A 89 1.15 -0.92 7.37
C ILE A 89 0.76 -0.35 6.02
N PHE A 90 0.12 -1.18 5.22
CA PHE A 90 -0.43 -0.81 3.92
C PHE A 90 -1.87 -0.38 4.09
N VAL A 91 -2.26 0.71 3.45
CA VAL A 91 -3.63 1.25 3.50
C VAL A 91 -4.04 1.62 2.08
N ASN A 92 -5.11 1.03 1.58
CA ASN A 92 -5.68 1.43 0.31
C ASN A 92 -6.28 2.85 0.47
N TYR A 93 -6.14 3.73 -0.52
CA TYR A 93 -6.77 5.05 -0.43
C TYR A 93 -8.29 4.96 -0.26
N GLY A 94 -8.90 3.87 -0.76
CA GLY A 94 -10.31 3.56 -0.54
C GLY A 94 -10.69 3.49 0.93
N ALA A 95 -9.83 2.94 1.80
CA ALA A 95 -10.08 2.91 3.24
C ALA A 95 -10.17 4.33 3.82
N ILE A 96 -9.29 5.23 3.38
CA ILE A 96 -9.27 6.63 3.82
C ILE A 96 -10.52 7.38 3.34
N LEU A 97 -10.88 7.20 2.06
CA LEU A 97 -12.01 7.88 1.44
C LEU A 97 -13.37 7.46 2.04
N GLN A 98 -13.50 6.17 2.36
CA GLN A 98 -14.73 5.54 2.86
C GLN A 98 -14.89 5.57 4.39
N SER A 99 -13.85 5.95 5.14
CA SER A 99 -13.97 6.31 6.56
C SER A 99 -14.55 7.73 6.65
N GLU A 100 -15.70 7.89 7.29
CA GLU A 100 -16.37 9.18 7.45
C GLU A 100 -15.83 9.96 8.66
N THR A 101 -15.30 9.25 9.65
CA THR A 101 -14.71 9.83 10.86
C THR A 101 -13.27 9.35 11.05
N PRO A 102 -12.41 10.15 11.72
CA PRO A 102 -11.08 9.71 12.12
C PRO A 102 -11.11 8.38 12.88
N ASN A 103 -12.00 8.21 13.87
CA ASN A 103 -12.08 6.99 14.68
C ASN A 103 -12.36 5.72 13.88
N GLN A 104 -13.03 5.80 12.72
CA GLN A 104 -13.23 4.63 11.86
C GLN A 104 -11.89 4.14 11.29
N LEU A 105 -11.10 5.04 10.70
CA LEU A 105 -9.80 4.69 10.14
C LEU A 105 -8.78 4.35 11.24
N ILE A 106 -8.74 5.14 12.31
CA ILE A 106 -7.91 4.88 13.50
C ILE A 106 -8.22 3.49 14.07
N GLY A 107 -9.49 3.09 14.13
CA GLY A 107 -9.92 1.78 14.58
C GLY A 107 -9.33 0.63 13.76
N VAL A 108 -9.39 0.74 12.42
CA VAL A 108 -8.75 -0.22 11.51
C VAL A 108 -7.23 -0.25 11.70
N LEU A 109 -6.58 0.91 11.85
CA LEU A 109 -5.14 0.98 12.07
C LEU A 109 -4.72 0.41 13.44
N ALA A 110 -5.58 0.51 14.45
CA ALA A 110 -5.38 -0.13 15.75
C ALA A 110 -5.45 -1.66 15.65
N HIS A 111 -6.38 -2.17 14.84
CA HIS A 111 -6.47 -3.61 14.49
C HIS A 111 -5.20 -4.10 13.78
N GLU A 112 -4.75 -3.39 12.74
CA GLU A 112 -3.48 -3.70 12.05
C GLU A 112 -2.27 -3.65 12.98
N THR A 113 -2.26 -2.70 13.92
CA THR A 113 -1.23 -2.64 14.96
C THR A 113 -1.29 -3.85 15.90
N GLY A 114 -2.49 -4.40 16.14
CA GLY A 114 -2.68 -5.68 16.83
C GLY A 114 -1.99 -6.83 16.10
N HIS A 115 -2.11 -6.89 14.77
CA HIS A 115 -1.38 -7.87 13.95
C HIS A 115 0.15 -7.76 14.07
N LEU A 116 0.68 -6.53 14.08
CA LEU A 116 2.10 -6.27 14.31
C LEU A 116 2.56 -6.72 15.69
N ALA A 117 1.85 -6.28 16.74
CA ALA A 117 2.20 -6.57 18.13
C ALA A 117 2.09 -8.07 18.45
N GLY A 118 1.12 -8.77 17.85
CA GLY A 118 0.91 -10.20 18.02
C GLY A 118 1.98 -11.08 17.33
N GLY A 119 2.80 -10.50 16.44
CA GLY A 119 3.78 -11.24 15.62
C GLY A 119 3.10 -12.21 14.65
N HIS A 120 1.85 -11.93 14.27
CA HIS A 120 0.97 -12.90 13.62
C HIS A 120 1.52 -13.40 12.28
N LEU A 121 2.24 -12.56 11.52
CA LEU A 121 2.85 -12.97 10.25
C LEU A 121 3.98 -13.99 10.44
N ALA A 122 4.84 -13.82 11.46
CA ALA A 122 5.90 -14.76 11.77
C ALA A 122 5.33 -16.09 12.27
N LYS A 123 4.30 -16.01 13.13
CA LYS A 123 3.59 -17.20 13.66
C LYS A 123 2.76 -17.91 12.60
N MET A 124 2.20 -17.19 11.61
CA MET A 124 1.51 -17.79 10.45
C MET A 124 2.47 -18.58 9.57
N ARG A 125 3.69 -18.07 9.32
CA ARG A 125 4.72 -18.82 8.60
C ARG A 125 5.11 -20.09 9.34
N GLU A 126 5.27 -20.01 10.66
CA GLU A 126 5.53 -21.17 11.52
C GLU A 126 4.38 -22.17 11.51
N GLN A 127 3.14 -21.70 11.61
CA GLN A 127 1.95 -22.55 11.51
C GLN A 127 1.82 -23.22 10.15
N LEU A 128 2.04 -22.50 9.04
CA LEU A 128 2.07 -23.09 7.70
C LEU A 128 3.17 -24.15 7.56
N ALA A 129 4.36 -23.90 8.09
CA ALA A 129 5.44 -24.89 8.12
C ALA A 129 5.06 -26.13 8.95
N SER A 130 4.41 -25.92 10.10
CA SER A 130 3.93 -27.00 10.95
C SER A 130 2.80 -27.81 10.30
N ALA A 131 1.86 -27.14 9.61
CA ALA A 131 0.77 -27.77 8.86
C ALA A 131 1.28 -28.52 7.63
N GLN A 132 2.29 -27.99 6.92
CA GLN A 132 2.99 -28.71 5.85
C GLN A 132 3.70 -29.96 6.40
N THR A 133 4.35 -29.85 7.56
CA THR A 133 4.98 -31.00 8.23
C THR A 133 3.94 -32.05 8.63
N GLN A 134 2.82 -31.62 9.21
CA GLN A 134 1.70 -32.50 9.54
C GLN A 134 1.07 -33.13 8.30
N MET A 135 0.98 -32.40 7.18
CA MET A 135 0.53 -32.93 5.89
C MET A 135 1.47 -34.01 5.38
N ILE A 136 2.79 -33.80 5.45
CA ILE A 136 3.78 -34.83 5.08
C ILE A 136 3.61 -36.07 5.98
N ILE A 137 3.49 -35.90 7.29
CA ILE A 137 3.27 -37.01 8.23
C ILE A 137 1.95 -37.74 7.92
N ALA A 138 0.85 -37.01 7.71
CA ALA A 138 -0.46 -37.58 7.37
C ALA A 138 -0.46 -38.31 6.02
N MET A 139 0.26 -37.78 5.02
CA MET A 139 0.45 -38.46 3.72
C MET A 139 1.29 -39.73 3.86
N LEU A 140 2.34 -39.72 4.70
CA LEU A 140 3.16 -40.91 4.98
C LEU A 140 2.36 -41.99 5.74
N LEU A 141 1.56 -41.60 6.74
CA LEU A 141 0.68 -42.51 7.47
C LEU A 141 -0.46 -43.03 6.59
N GLY A 142 -1.03 -42.19 5.73
CA GLY A 142 -2.04 -42.55 4.73
C GLY A 142 -1.50 -43.53 3.67
N ALA A 143 -0.27 -43.32 3.20
CA ALA A 143 0.42 -44.26 2.32
C ALA A 143 0.65 -45.62 3.01
N GLY A 144 0.97 -45.63 4.31
CA GLY A 144 1.06 -46.84 5.13
C GLY A 144 -0.28 -47.57 5.28
N ALA A 145 -1.39 -46.85 5.40
CA ALA A 145 -2.74 -47.42 5.48
C ALA A 145 -3.20 -48.06 4.15
N ILE A 146 -2.82 -47.48 3.01
CA ILE A 146 -3.05 -48.07 1.68
C ILE A 146 -2.27 -49.39 1.52
N ALA A 147 -1.02 -49.43 2.00
CA ALA A 147 -0.19 -50.64 1.95
C ALA A 147 -0.68 -51.77 2.89
N ALA A 148 -1.32 -51.43 4.01
CA ALA A 148 -1.94 -52.40 4.91
C ALA A 148 -3.31 -52.89 4.41
N GLY A 149 -4.13 -51.99 3.83
CA GLY A 149 -5.43 -52.33 3.25
C GLY A 149 -5.36 -53.21 2.01
N ALA A 150 -4.29 -53.12 1.22
CA ALA A 150 -4.06 -53.98 0.05
C ALA A 150 -3.82 -55.47 0.39
N ARG A 151 -3.59 -55.81 1.67
CA ARG A 151 -3.49 -57.21 2.13
C ARG A 151 -4.83 -57.80 2.60
N GLY A 152 -5.85 -56.98 2.84
CA GLY A 152 -7.20 -57.41 3.22
C GLY A 152 -8.14 -57.41 2.02
N GLY A 153 -8.28 -58.56 1.35
CA GLY A 153 -9.05 -58.69 0.10
C GLY A 153 -10.57 -58.53 0.25
N GLY A 154 -11.07 -57.28 0.19
CA GLY A 154 -12.51 -56.98 0.15
C GLY A 154 -12.84 -55.82 -0.80
N ASN A 155 -13.53 -56.12 -1.90
CA ASN A 155 -13.91 -55.17 -2.97
C ASN A 155 -15.00 -54.16 -2.53
N ASN A 156 -14.95 -52.97 -3.16
CA ASN A 156 -15.92 -51.86 -3.21
C ASN A 156 -16.00 -50.85 -2.04
N GLY A 157 -15.46 -51.11 -0.86
CA GLY A 157 -15.36 -50.09 0.20
C GLY A 157 -14.13 -49.19 0.10
N LEU A 158 -13.03 -49.71 -0.47
CA LEU A 158 -11.70 -49.10 -0.43
C LEU A 158 -11.48 -47.91 -1.38
N ALA A 159 -12.20 -47.83 -2.51
CA ALA A 159 -12.08 -46.67 -3.41
C ALA A 159 -12.64 -45.39 -2.75
N ASN A 160 -13.75 -45.53 -2.02
CA ASN A 160 -14.34 -44.44 -1.24
C ASN A 160 -13.55 -44.19 0.07
N ALA A 161 -13.00 -45.23 0.70
CA ALA A 161 -12.16 -45.07 1.90
C ALA A 161 -10.80 -44.42 1.59
N GLY A 162 -10.20 -44.68 0.41
CA GLY A 162 -8.97 -44.05 -0.04
C GLY A 162 -9.16 -42.56 -0.39
N ALA A 163 -10.28 -42.21 -1.03
CA ALA A 163 -10.66 -40.81 -1.24
C ALA A 163 -10.95 -40.09 0.10
N ALA A 164 -11.62 -40.74 1.05
CA ALA A 164 -11.86 -40.21 2.40
C ALA A 164 -10.57 -40.10 3.24
N ALA A 165 -9.61 -41.01 3.06
CA ALA A 165 -8.30 -40.98 3.71
C ALA A 165 -7.42 -39.82 3.22
N VAL A 166 -7.64 -39.33 2.01
CA VAL A 166 -6.94 -38.17 1.44
C VAL A 166 -7.71 -36.86 1.69
N ALA A 167 -9.05 -36.88 1.64
CA ALA A 167 -9.89 -35.71 1.86
C ALA A 167 -10.06 -35.33 3.35
N GLY A 168 -10.11 -36.32 4.25
CA GLY A 168 -10.26 -36.09 5.69
C GLY A 168 -9.13 -35.24 6.31
N PRO A 169 -7.84 -35.55 6.05
CA PRO A 169 -6.72 -34.73 6.51
C PRO A 169 -6.73 -33.30 5.93
N GLN A 170 -7.09 -33.14 4.64
CA GLN A 170 -7.18 -31.83 4.00
C GLN A 170 -8.24 -30.93 4.65
N GLU A 171 -9.42 -31.48 4.93
CA GLU A 171 -10.50 -30.74 5.59
C GLU A 171 -10.17 -30.39 7.04
N MET A 172 -9.51 -31.30 7.79
CA MET A 172 -9.03 -30.97 9.14
C MET A 172 -7.98 -29.85 9.14
N ILE A 173 -7.03 -29.86 8.21
CA ILE A 173 -6.01 -28.80 8.06
C ILE A 173 -6.69 -27.46 7.72
N ARG A 174 -7.64 -27.45 6.78
CA ARG A 174 -8.41 -26.26 6.42
C ARG A 174 -9.17 -25.71 7.63
N ARG A 175 -9.87 -26.57 8.39
CA ARG A 175 -10.62 -26.16 9.60
C ARG A 175 -9.68 -25.62 10.69
N SER A 176 -8.53 -26.26 10.89
CA SER A 176 -7.49 -25.80 11.83
C SER A 176 -6.96 -24.42 11.47
N LEU A 177 -6.62 -24.20 10.19
CA LEU A 177 -6.15 -22.90 9.69
C LEU A 177 -7.21 -21.81 9.86
N LEU A 178 -8.48 -22.12 9.52
CA LEU A 178 -9.59 -21.19 9.71
C LEU A 178 -9.83 -20.87 11.20
N SER A 179 -9.71 -21.85 12.11
CA SER A 179 -9.80 -21.57 13.55
C SER A 179 -8.64 -20.71 14.05
N TYR A 180 -7.43 -20.94 13.55
CA TYR A 180 -6.27 -20.15 13.91
C TYR A 180 -6.38 -18.71 13.41
N GLN A 181 -6.87 -18.51 12.18
CA GLN A 181 -7.19 -17.19 11.64
C GLN A 181 -8.21 -16.46 12.51
N ARG A 182 -9.34 -17.10 12.85
CA ARG A 182 -10.33 -16.50 13.78
C ARG A 182 -9.71 -16.10 15.11
N GLN A 183 -8.84 -16.94 15.68
CA GLN A 183 -8.15 -16.61 16.93
C GLN A 183 -7.19 -15.42 16.76
N GLN A 184 -6.47 -15.29 15.63
CA GLN A 184 -5.61 -14.13 15.39
C GLN A 184 -6.43 -12.85 15.26
N GLU A 185 -7.54 -12.92 14.54
CA GLU A 185 -8.48 -11.82 14.36
C GLU A 185 -9.07 -11.34 15.70
N GLU A 186 -9.55 -12.26 16.55
CA GLU A 186 -10.05 -11.92 17.89
C GLU A 186 -8.96 -11.32 18.80
N ASN A 187 -7.72 -11.80 18.68
CA ASN A 187 -6.59 -11.26 19.43
C ASN A 187 -6.23 -9.84 18.95
N ALA A 188 -6.21 -9.62 17.64
CA ALA A 188 -6.00 -8.31 17.03
C ALA A 188 -7.12 -7.34 17.42
N ASP A 189 -8.38 -7.79 17.45
CA ASP A 189 -9.52 -6.98 17.87
C ASP A 189 -9.35 -6.49 19.32
N ARG A 190 -9.07 -7.43 20.23
CA ARG A 190 -8.87 -7.13 21.65
C ARG A 190 -7.65 -6.23 21.87
N ALA A 191 -6.57 -6.43 21.11
CA ALA A 191 -5.40 -5.57 21.15
C ALA A 191 -5.74 -4.16 20.65
N GLY A 192 -6.44 -4.03 19.53
CA GLY A 192 -6.91 -2.76 18.98
C GLY A 192 -7.73 -1.96 19.99
N VAL A 193 -8.75 -2.58 20.59
CA VAL A 193 -9.57 -1.92 21.64
C VAL A 193 -8.74 -1.52 22.86
N LYS A 194 -7.77 -2.34 23.28
CA LYS A 194 -6.83 -1.98 24.36
C LYS A 194 -5.98 -0.78 24.00
N PHE A 195 -5.45 -0.72 22.77
CA PHE A 195 -4.65 0.41 22.30
C PHE A 195 -5.48 1.68 22.24
N LEU A 196 -6.68 1.62 21.66
CA LEU A 196 -7.61 2.75 21.59
C LEU A 196 -7.98 3.25 22.99
N THR A 197 -8.27 2.33 23.93
CA THR A 197 -8.55 2.70 25.32
C THR A 197 -7.34 3.36 25.99
N ALA A 198 -6.13 2.84 25.77
CA ALA A 198 -4.89 3.39 26.32
C ALA A 198 -4.53 4.77 25.72
N THR A 199 -4.87 5.02 24.46
CA THR A 199 -4.73 6.34 23.81
C THR A 199 -5.92 7.26 24.06
N GLN A 200 -6.88 6.82 24.88
CA GLN A 200 -8.12 7.53 25.19
C GLN A 200 -8.94 7.87 23.94
N GLN A 201 -8.94 7.00 22.93
CA GLN A 201 -9.74 7.12 21.71
C GLN A 201 -10.94 6.18 21.79
N SER A 202 -11.98 6.47 21.01
CA SER A 202 -13.19 5.66 21.04
C SER A 202 -12.99 4.39 20.21
N PRO A 203 -13.22 3.18 20.78
CA PRO A 203 -13.25 1.95 19.99
C PRO A 203 -14.55 1.79 19.18
N LYS A 204 -15.51 2.71 19.30
CA LYS A 204 -16.79 2.67 18.59
C LYS A 204 -16.61 2.77 17.07
N GLY A 205 -15.66 3.58 16.59
CA GLY A 205 -15.38 3.70 15.16
C GLY A 205 -14.91 2.38 14.52
N MET A 206 -14.11 1.59 15.24
CA MET A 206 -13.71 0.24 14.84
C MET A 206 -14.93 -0.68 14.73
N TYR A 207 -15.78 -0.71 15.78
CA TYR A 207 -17.01 -1.50 15.78
C TYR A 207 -17.97 -1.11 14.64
N GLU A 208 -18.19 0.19 14.42
CA GLU A 208 -19.07 0.68 13.36
C GLU A 208 -18.58 0.28 11.97
N THR A 209 -17.26 0.36 11.75
CA THR A 209 -16.63 -0.06 10.48
C THR A 209 -16.85 -1.56 10.25
N PHE A 210 -16.63 -2.37 11.29
CA PHE A 210 -16.74 -3.83 11.22
C PHE A 210 -18.19 -4.31 11.09
N LYS A 211 -19.12 -3.63 11.77
CA LYS A 211 -20.55 -3.84 11.63
C LYS A 211 -21.04 -3.51 10.22
N ARG A 212 -20.53 -2.43 9.61
CA ARG A 212 -20.83 -2.07 8.21
C ARG A 212 -20.45 -3.21 7.26
N PHE A 213 -19.21 -3.71 7.34
CA PHE A 213 -18.77 -4.80 6.45
C PHE A 213 -19.57 -6.10 6.65
N THR A 214 -19.90 -6.43 7.90
CA THR A 214 -20.73 -7.60 8.17
C THR A 214 -22.10 -7.44 7.53
N SER A 215 -22.70 -6.24 7.62
CA SER A 215 -24.00 -5.94 7.01
C SER A 215 -23.94 -6.02 5.48
N GLU A 216 -22.89 -5.46 4.85
CA GLU A 216 -22.69 -5.49 3.39
C GLU A 216 -22.44 -6.92 2.87
N SER A 217 -21.71 -7.74 3.64
CA SER A 217 -21.40 -9.14 3.27
C SER A 217 -22.64 -10.02 3.13
N LEU A 218 -23.71 -9.72 3.87
CA LEU A 218 -24.98 -10.47 3.85
C LEU A 218 -25.76 -10.23 2.55
N PHE A 219 -25.54 -9.10 1.88
CA PHE A 219 -26.22 -8.73 0.63
C PHE A 219 -25.36 -8.96 -0.62
N ALA A 220 -24.06 -9.23 -0.45
CA ALA A 220 -23.13 -9.48 -1.56
C ALA A 220 -23.30 -10.89 -2.15
N ALA A 221 -24.24 -11.05 -3.10
CA ALA A 221 -24.42 -12.30 -3.84
C ALA A 221 -23.22 -12.67 -4.75
N ARG A 222 -22.32 -11.70 -5.04
CA ARG A 222 -21.05 -11.88 -5.77
C ARG A 222 -20.02 -10.86 -5.31
N GLY A 223 -18.84 -11.33 -4.91
CA GLY A 223 -17.66 -10.51 -4.57
C GLY A 223 -17.63 -10.06 -3.12
N ALA A 224 -16.97 -10.82 -2.25
CA ALA A 224 -16.66 -10.38 -0.89
C ALA A 224 -15.66 -9.21 -0.94
N ASP A 225 -15.87 -8.19 -0.11
CA ASP A 225 -14.95 -7.06 0.05
C ASP A 225 -13.51 -7.57 0.29
N PRO A 226 -12.46 -7.00 -0.36
CA PRO A 226 -11.07 -7.41 -0.13
C PRO A 226 -10.65 -7.42 1.35
N TYR A 227 -11.19 -6.49 2.16
CA TYR A 227 -10.98 -6.48 3.61
C TYR A 227 -11.61 -7.72 4.27
N LEU A 228 -12.81 -8.14 3.87
CA LEU A 228 -13.44 -9.37 4.40
C LEU A 228 -12.73 -10.66 3.96
N GLN A 229 -12.05 -10.64 2.82
CA GLN A 229 -11.25 -11.79 2.36
C GLN A 229 -9.96 -11.95 3.18
N SER A 230 -9.35 -10.83 3.58
CA SER A 230 -8.14 -10.81 4.41
C SER A 230 -8.46 -10.93 5.91
N HIS A 231 -9.59 -10.37 6.34
CA HIS A 231 -10.09 -10.35 7.72
C HIS A 231 -11.53 -10.88 7.78
N PRO A 232 -11.75 -12.20 7.91
CA PRO A 232 -13.10 -12.75 8.02
C PRO A 232 -13.87 -12.20 9.23
N MET A 233 -15.07 -11.66 9.00
CA MET A 233 -15.93 -11.02 10.01
C MET A 233 -17.28 -11.76 10.18
N PRO A 234 -17.34 -12.91 10.87
CA PRO A 234 -18.62 -13.53 11.19
C PRO A 234 -19.41 -12.63 12.17
N ALA A 235 -20.74 -12.68 12.13
CA ALA A 235 -21.60 -11.86 12.99
C ALA A 235 -21.26 -12.00 14.48
N ASP A 236 -20.90 -13.21 14.93
CA ASP A 236 -20.49 -13.50 16.30
C ASP A 236 -19.23 -12.72 16.73
N ARG A 237 -18.26 -12.54 15.82
CA ARG A 237 -17.04 -11.74 16.08
C ARG A 237 -17.40 -10.28 16.34
N VAL A 238 -18.30 -9.71 15.54
CA VAL A 238 -18.75 -8.32 15.72
C VAL A 238 -19.54 -8.14 17.01
N ALA A 239 -20.38 -9.11 17.39
CA ALA A 239 -21.08 -9.09 18.66
C ALA A 239 -20.11 -9.13 19.85
N ALA A 240 -19.12 -10.03 19.82
CA ALA A 240 -18.08 -10.11 20.86
C ALA A 240 -17.22 -8.82 20.93
N LEU A 241 -16.89 -8.22 19.78
CA LEU A 241 -16.21 -6.93 19.73
C LEU A 241 -17.07 -5.84 20.39
N GLN A 242 -18.37 -5.77 20.09
CA GLN A 242 -19.27 -4.79 20.69
C GLN A 242 -19.32 -4.92 22.21
N GLU A 243 -19.49 -6.15 22.71
CA GLU A 243 -19.53 -6.44 24.14
C GLU A 243 -18.27 -5.93 24.84
N PHE A 244 -17.08 -6.24 24.32
CA PHE A 244 -15.83 -5.80 24.91
C PHE A 244 -15.57 -4.31 24.72
N ALA A 245 -15.75 -3.78 23.51
CA ALA A 245 -15.43 -2.40 23.18
C ALA A 245 -16.30 -1.38 23.92
N SER A 246 -17.58 -1.70 24.16
CA SER A 246 -18.50 -0.83 24.90
C SER A 246 -18.17 -0.69 26.38
N THR A 247 -17.31 -1.55 26.95
CA THR A 247 -16.81 -1.40 28.32
C THR A 247 -15.75 -0.30 28.46
N SER A 248 -15.20 0.19 27.34
CA SER A 248 -14.22 1.28 27.38
C SER A 248 -14.88 2.56 27.91
N PRO A 249 -14.24 3.28 28.87
CA PRO A 249 -14.76 4.56 29.35
C PRO A 249 -14.79 5.65 28.26
N TYR A 250 -14.14 5.39 27.12
CA TYR A 250 -14.09 6.30 25.97
C TYR A 250 -15.04 5.91 24.83
N TRP A 251 -15.96 4.95 25.05
CA TRP A 251 -16.89 4.46 24.01
C TRP A 251 -17.61 5.58 23.26
N ASP A 252 -18.20 6.56 23.95
CA ASP A 252 -18.91 7.68 23.32
C ASP A 252 -18.04 8.95 23.18
N LYS A 253 -16.73 8.83 23.33
CA LYS A 253 -15.82 9.95 23.08
C LYS A 253 -15.87 10.32 21.59
N LYS A 254 -16.16 11.59 21.31
CA LYS A 254 -16.17 12.12 19.95
C LYS A 254 -14.77 12.49 19.49
N ASP A 255 -14.57 12.44 18.18
CA ASP A 255 -13.38 13.01 17.53
C ASP A 255 -13.29 14.51 17.78
N ASP A 256 -12.06 15.01 17.92
CA ASP A 256 -11.79 16.45 17.93
C ASP A 256 -12.27 17.05 16.59
N PRO A 257 -13.11 18.09 16.59
CA PRO A 257 -13.56 18.76 15.37
C PRO A 257 -12.41 19.20 14.45
N ALA A 258 -11.25 19.57 14.99
CA ALA A 258 -10.07 19.92 14.21
C ALA A 258 -9.42 18.70 13.54
N LEU A 259 -9.49 17.52 14.16
CA LEU A 259 -9.05 16.26 13.56
C LEU A 259 -10.03 15.82 12.46
N GLN A 260 -11.33 15.93 12.72
CA GLN A 260 -12.38 15.66 11.74
C GLN A 260 -12.21 16.54 10.49
N LEU A 261 -12.00 17.85 10.66
CA LEU A 261 -11.76 18.74 9.53
C LEU A 261 -10.55 18.29 8.71
N ARG A 262 -9.40 17.99 9.34
CA ARG A 262 -8.20 17.52 8.62
C ARG A 262 -8.43 16.18 7.91
N HIS A 263 -9.21 15.28 8.51
CA HIS A 263 -9.62 14.04 7.87
C HIS A 263 -10.45 14.30 6.61
N ASP A 264 -11.44 15.18 6.70
CA ASP A 264 -12.28 15.54 5.56
C ASP A 264 -11.50 16.27 4.46
N MET A 265 -10.49 17.10 4.82
CA MET A 265 -9.57 17.72 3.86
C MET A 265 -8.75 16.68 3.10
N VAL A 266 -8.21 15.66 3.78
CA VAL A 266 -7.51 14.54 3.14
C VAL A 266 -8.44 13.74 2.23
N ARG A 267 -9.65 13.43 2.67
CA ARG A 267 -10.67 12.75 1.84
C ARG A 267 -11.01 13.56 0.60
N ALA A 268 -11.16 14.87 0.73
CA ALA A 268 -11.40 15.80 -0.36
C ALA A 268 -10.23 15.84 -1.36
N LYS A 269 -8.99 15.90 -0.87
CA LYS A 269 -7.79 15.87 -1.71
C LYS A 269 -7.68 14.55 -2.48
N ILE A 270 -7.79 13.42 -1.79
CA ILE A 270 -7.77 12.09 -2.42
C ILE A 270 -8.88 11.98 -3.47
N SER A 271 -10.12 12.36 -3.14
CA SER A 271 -11.23 12.38 -4.11
C SER A 271 -10.87 13.19 -5.35
N ALA A 272 -10.32 14.40 -5.20
CA ALA A 272 -9.99 15.28 -6.32
C ALA A 272 -8.89 14.74 -7.24
N PHE A 273 -7.88 14.05 -6.70
CA PHE A 273 -6.79 13.46 -7.50
C PHE A 273 -7.14 12.08 -8.08
N MET A 274 -7.95 11.30 -7.38
CA MET A 274 -8.14 9.86 -7.68
C MET A 274 -9.49 9.56 -8.35
N GLU A 275 -10.51 10.40 -8.18
CA GLU A 275 -11.83 10.23 -8.78
C GLU A 275 -12.00 11.13 -10.02
N ARG A 276 -12.92 10.76 -10.92
CA ARG A 276 -13.28 11.60 -12.07
C ARG A 276 -14.00 12.88 -11.61
N GLN A 277 -13.88 13.96 -12.37
CA GLN A 277 -14.49 15.26 -12.04
C GLN A 277 -15.98 15.16 -11.69
N GLU A 278 -16.77 14.37 -12.42
CA GLU A 278 -18.20 14.25 -12.15
C GLU A 278 -18.48 13.61 -10.79
N VAL A 279 -17.64 12.68 -10.35
CA VAL A 279 -17.74 12.04 -9.03
C VAL A 279 -17.38 13.04 -7.94
N VAL A 280 -16.32 13.82 -8.14
CA VAL A 280 -15.90 14.88 -7.21
C VAL A 280 -17.02 15.91 -7.02
N TYR A 281 -17.63 16.38 -8.10
CA TYR A 281 -18.71 17.39 -8.02
C TYR A 281 -20.04 16.82 -7.50
N ARG A 282 -20.28 15.51 -7.62
CA ARG A 282 -21.40 14.85 -6.94
C ARG A 282 -21.17 14.74 -5.44
N ARG A 283 -19.94 14.42 -5.02
CA ARG A 283 -19.54 14.30 -3.61
C ARG A 283 -19.46 15.68 -2.93
N TYR A 284 -18.97 16.68 -3.66
CA TYR A 284 -18.75 18.05 -3.21
C TYR A 284 -19.48 19.05 -4.13
N PRO A 285 -20.84 19.05 -4.12
CA PRO A 285 -21.63 19.91 -4.98
C PRO A 285 -21.38 21.39 -4.69
N LEU A 286 -21.66 22.27 -5.67
CA LEU A 286 -21.46 23.72 -5.52
C LEU A 286 -22.25 24.33 -4.37
N THR A 287 -23.36 23.70 -3.96
CA THR A 287 -24.15 24.10 -2.78
C THR A 287 -23.44 23.81 -1.45
N ASN A 288 -22.44 22.91 -1.45
CA ASN A 288 -21.60 22.65 -0.29
C ASN A 288 -20.39 23.59 -0.30
N ASP A 289 -20.45 24.61 0.56
CA ASP A 289 -19.39 25.61 0.75
C ASP A 289 -18.45 25.28 1.93
N SER A 290 -18.43 24.03 2.39
CA SER A 290 -17.43 23.60 3.38
C SER A 290 -16.01 23.72 2.83
N LEU A 291 -15.04 23.91 3.73
CA LEU A 291 -13.63 24.02 3.35
C LEU A 291 -13.12 22.79 2.56
N PRO A 292 -13.43 21.53 2.95
CA PRO A 292 -13.07 20.36 2.15
C PRO A 292 -13.69 20.36 0.76
N ALA A 293 -14.96 20.77 0.64
CA ALA A 293 -15.63 20.81 -0.65
C ALA A 293 -15.00 21.82 -1.61
N ARG A 294 -14.67 23.02 -1.10
CA ARG A 294 -13.89 24.01 -1.87
C ARG A 294 -12.51 23.49 -2.25
N TYR A 295 -11.84 22.78 -1.34
CA TYR A 295 -10.52 22.20 -1.58
C TYR A 295 -10.54 21.16 -2.70
N ALA A 296 -11.47 20.20 -2.64
CA ALA A 296 -11.64 19.19 -3.68
C ALA A 296 -11.92 19.83 -5.06
N ARG A 297 -12.81 20.82 -5.12
CA ARG A 297 -13.13 21.52 -6.36
C ARG A 297 -11.96 22.33 -6.89
N ALA A 298 -11.18 22.99 -6.03
CA ALA A 298 -9.99 23.74 -6.43
C ALA A 298 -8.94 22.84 -7.08
N ILE A 299 -8.68 21.67 -6.48
CA ILE A 299 -7.78 20.67 -7.05
C ILE A 299 -8.33 20.13 -8.37
N SER A 300 -9.59 19.71 -8.39
CA SER A 300 -10.24 19.18 -9.59
C SER A 300 -10.23 20.18 -10.74
N THR A 301 -10.43 21.48 -10.45
CA THR A 301 -10.44 22.56 -11.47
C THR A 301 -9.09 22.68 -12.19
N TYR A 302 -7.94 22.63 -11.48
CA TYR A 302 -6.65 22.72 -12.18
C TYR A 302 -6.30 21.44 -12.91
N LEU A 303 -6.64 20.27 -12.36
CA LEU A 303 -6.41 18.98 -13.02
C LEU A 303 -7.13 18.88 -14.37
N HIS A 304 -8.22 19.64 -14.55
CA HIS A 304 -9.00 19.72 -15.79
C HIS A 304 -8.68 20.98 -16.62
N GLY A 305 -7.55 21.64 -16.35
CA GLY A 305 -6.94 22.64 -17.23
C GLY A 305 -7.31 24.10 -16.97
N ASP A 306 -8.23 24.40 -16.05
CA ASP A 306 -8.57 25.80 -15.70
C ASP A 306 -7.71 26.32 -14.54
N LEU A 307 -6.42 26.55 -14.84
CA LEU A 307 -5.46 27.06 -13.86
C LEU A 307 -5.90 28.40 -13.26
N ARG A 308 -6.48 29.31 -14.06
CA ARG A 308 -6.84 30.65 -13.58
C ARG A 308 -7.91 30.58 -12.50
N SER A 309 -8.98 29.84 -12.74
CA SER A 309 -10.05 29.67 -11.76
C SER A 309 -9.56 28.89 -10.55
N ALA A 310 -8.75 27.85 -10.76
CA ALA A 310 -8.19 27.07 -9.66
C ALA A 310 -7.31 27.92 -8.73
N LEU A 311 -6.42 28.78 -9.26
CA LEU A 311 -5.59 29.66 -8.44
C LEU A 311 -6.44 30.63 -7.62
N ALA A 312 -7.51 31.19 -8.18
CA ALA A 312 -8.43 32.05 -7.42
C ALA A 312 -9.12 31.28 -6.28
N GLN A 313 -9.54 30.02 -6.54
CA GLN A 313 -10.12 29.16 -5.51
C GLN A 313 -9.10 28.79 -4.43
N ILE A 314 -7.86 28.48 -4.80
CA ILE A 314 -6.77 28.16 -3.86
C ILE A 314 -6.39 29.37 -3.03
N ASP A 315 -6.30 30.56 -3.62
CA ASP A 315 -6.02 31.81 -2.90
C ASP A 315 -7.12 32.11 -1.86
N ALA A 316 -8.38 31.79 -2.16
CA ALA A 316 -9.47 31.88 -1.20
C ALA A 316 -9.31 30.87 -0.04
N LEU A 317 -8.82 29.65 -0.30
CA LEU A 317 -8.51 28.68 0.77
C LEU A 317 -7.37 29.19 1.66
N ILE A 318 -6.31 29.75 1.07
CA ILE A 318 -5.18 30.35 1.77
C ILE A 318 -5.64 31.50 2.66
N ALA A 319 -6.57 32.34 2.19
CA ALA A 319 -7.12 33.43 3.00
C ALA A 319 -7.84 32.92 4.26
N VAL A 320 -8.51 31.76 4.18
CA VAL A 320 -9.20 31.14 5.33
C VAL A 320 -8.23 30.47 6.30
N GLN A 321 -7.18 29.80 5.80
CA GLN A 321 -6.14 29.18 6.64
C GLN A 321 -4.73 29.53 6.15
N PRO A 322 -4.20 30.72 6.50
CA PRO A 322 -2.90 31.21 5.98
C PRO A 322 -1.69 30.44 6.49
N ASN A 323 -1.86 29.57 7.49
CA ASN A 323 -0.81 28.72 8.04
C ASN A 323 -0.93 27.26 7.61
N ASN A 324 -1.84 26.92 6.69
CA ASN A 324 -1.96 25.56 6.17
C ASN A 324 -0.93 25.34 5.04
N PRO A 325 0.11 24.50 5.23
CA PRO A 325 1.14 24.27 4.21
C PRO A 325 0.58 23.66 2.92
N TYR A 326 -0.47 22.85 3.01
CA TYR A 326 -0.99 22.04 1.90
C TYR A 326 -1.74 22.88 0.86
N PHE A 327 -2.24 24.06 1.24
CA PHE A 327 -2.80 25.01 0.27
C PHE A 327 -1.72 25.65 -0.59
N TYR A 328 -0.58 25.99 0.01
CA TYR A 328 0.58 26.48 -0.72
C TYR A 328 1.24 25.37 -1.55
N GLU A 329 1.27 24.13 -1.06
CA GLU A 329 1.70 22.94 -1.82
C GLU A 329 0.86 22.80 -3.09
N VAL A 330 -0.48 22.73 -2.97
CA VAL A 330 -1.37 22.58 -4.13
C VAL A 330 -1.28 23.76 -5.08
N ARG A 331 -1.13 25.00 -4.59
CA ARG A 331 -0.89 26.17 -5.44
C ARG A 331 0.38 26.01 -6.27
N GLY A 332 1.47 25.59 -5.62
CA GLY A 332 2.75 25.34 -6.26
C GLY A 332 2.71 24.18 -7.26
N GLN A 333 2.03 23.09 -6.90
CA GLN A 333 1.83 21.94 -7.77
C GLN A 333 1.04 22.31 -9.02
N ALA A 334 -0.09 23.03 -8.88
CA ALA A 334 -0.90 23.48 -10.01
C ALA A 334 -0.09 24.34 -10.99
N LEU A 335 0.76 25.24 -10.46
CA LEU A 335 1.65 26.05 -11.28
C LEU A 335 2.72 25.22 -11.99
N LEU A 336 3.34 24.26 -11.30
CA LEU A 336 4.35 23.37 -11.90
C LEU A 336 3.78 22.51 -13.02
N GLU A 337 2.67 21.83 -12.76
CA GLU A 337 2.03 20.93 -13.72
C GLU A 337 1.44 21.69 -14.92
N SER A 338 1.16 22.98 -14.75
CA SER A 338 0.76 23.88 -15.84
C SER A 338 1.94 24.56 -16.55
N GLY A 339 3.18 24.12 -16.31
CA GLY A 339 4.37 24.64 -16.99
C GLY A 339 4.85 26.01 -16.52
N LYS A 340 4.52 26.42 -15.29
CA LYS A 340 4.94 27.70 -14.67
C LYS A 340 5.85 27.49 -13.46
N PRO A 341 7.05 26.89 -13.64
CA PRO A 341 7.93 26.55 -12.53
C PRO A 341 8.45 27.76 -11.75
N ALA A 342 8.66 28.90 -12.41
CA ALA A 342 9.11 30.13 -11.74
C ALA A 342 8.07 30.65 -10.74
N ASP A 343 6.80 30.70 -11.14
CA ASP A 343 5.69 31.16 -10.30
C ASP A 343 5.43 30.20 -9.12
N ALA A 344 5.77 28.93 -9.28
CA ALA A 344 5.61 27.91 -8.24
C ALA A 344 6.60 28.05 -7.07
N ILE A 345 7.75 28.71 -7.25
CA ILE A 345 8.79 28.78 -6.22
C ILE A 345 8.29 29.46 -4.94
N ALA A 346 7.66 30.64 -5.06
CA ALA A 346 7.20 31.41 -3.90
C ALA A 346 6.19 30.65 -3.02
N PRO A 347 5.09 30.09 -3.55
CA PRO A 347 4.17 29.28 -2.75
C PRO A 347 4.86 28.02 -2.20
N LEU A 348 5.72 27.34 -2.96
CA LEU A 348 6.41 26.14 -2.45
C LEU A 348 7.40 26.45 -1.33
N ARG A 349 8.10 27.59 -1.37
CA ARG A 349 8.93 28.04 -0.22
C ARG A 349 8.07 28.28 1.02
N LYS A 350 6.87 28.86 0.85
CA LYS A 350 5.92 29.04 1.96
C LYS A 350 5.42 27.70 2.49
N ALA A 351 5.13 26.74 1.60
CA ALA A 351 4.75 25.38 1.98
C ALA A 351 5.86 24.69 2.79
N VAL A 352 7.12 24.73 2.32
CA VAL A 352 8.27 24.17 3.05
C VAL A 352 8.43 24.80 4.43
N ALA A 353 8.30 26.12 4.54
CA ALA A 353 8.41 26.83 5.82
C ALA A 353 7.33 26.44 6.83
N LEU A 354 6.17 25.96 6.36
CA LEU A 354 5.01 25.60 7.19
C LEU A 354 4.87 24.07 7.40
N SER A 355 5.53 23.23 6.60
CA SER A 355 5.25 21.79 6.50
C SER A 355 6.05 20.90 7.46
N ASN A 356 6.70 21.47 8.48
CA ASN A 356 7.53 20.73 9.44
C ASN A 356 8.59 19.82 8.77
N ASN A 357 9.26 20.31 7.73
CA ASN A 357 10.27 19.58 6.94
C ASN A 357 9.70 18.39 6.14
N SER A 358 8.52 18.54 5.52
CA SER A 358 8.01 17.54 4.56
C SER A 358 8.97 17.36 3.37
N ALA A 359 9.58 16.19 3.27
CA ALA A 359 10.50 15.85 2.20
C ALA A 359 9.84 15.86 0.81
N LEU A 360 8.55 15.50 0.71
CA LEU A 360 7.82 15.53 -0.55
C LEU A 360 7.57 16.97 -1.03
N ILE A 361 7.22 17.89 -0.13
CA ILE A 361 7.06 19.32 -0.47
C ILE A 361 8.42 19.95 -0.85
N GLU A 362 9.50 19.56 -0.17
CA GLU A 362 10.86 19.97 -0.52
C GLU A 362 11.29 19.44 -1.90
N MET A 363 10.92 18.20 -2.24
CA MET A 363 11.15 17.64 -3.58
C MET A 363 10.37 18.40 -4.65
N LEU A 364 9.13 18.80 -4.35
CA LEU A 364 8.31 19.63 -5.24
C LEU A 364 8.94 21.02 -5.45
N LEU A 365 9.46 21.65 -4.39
CA LEU A 365 10.22 22.89 -4.51
C LEU A 365 11.51 22.68 -5.34
N GLY A 366 12.24 21.60 -5.10
CA GLY A 366 13.41 21.24 -5.89
C GLY A 366 13.09 21.08 -7.38
N GLN A 367 11.97 20.43 -7.71
CA GLN A 367 11.46 20.32 -9.07
C GLN A 367 11.15 21.70 -9.68
N ALA A 368 10.53 22.62 -8.91
CA ALA A 368 10.30 23.98 -9.38
C ALA A 368 11.60 24.72 -9.70
N LEU A 369 12.57 24.67 -8.79
CA LEU A 369 13.87 25.31 -8.96
C LEU A 369 14.59 24.79 -10.21
N VAL A 370 14.64 23.46 -10.39
CA VAL A 370 15.22 22.81 -11.58
C VAL A 370 14.45 23.15 -12.86
N GLY A 371 13.11 23.21 -12.77
CA GLY A 371 12.22 23.46 -13.91
C GLY A 371 12.33 24.87 -14.48
N THR A 372 12.81 25.86 -13.72
CA THR A 372 12.98 27.24 -14.22
C THR A 372 14.04 27.40 -15.31
N ASP A 373 14.89 26.39 -15.48
CA ASP A 373 16.09 26.45 -16.31
C ASP A 373 17.15 27.50 -15.89
N ASN A 374 16.97 28.16 -14.74
CA ASN A 374 17.85 29.21 -14.26
C ASN A 374 18.98 28.67 -13.39
N LYS A 375 20.24 28.84 -13.85
CA LYS A 375 21.44 28.40 -13.14
C LYS A 375 21.56 28.97 -11.72
N ALA A 376 21.02 30.16 -11.45
CA ALA A 376 21.04 30.78 -10.13
C ALA A 376 20.35 29.93 -9.04
N TYR A 377 19.40 29.07 -9.43
CA TYR A 377 18.70 28.18 -8.50
C TYR A 377 19.33 26.79 -8.34
N THR A 378 20.40 26.48 -9.08
CA THR A 378 20.96 25.12 -9.14
C THR A 378 21.51 24.67 -7.78
N ASP A 379 22.28 25.51 -7.10
CA ASP A 379 22.85 25.16 -5.79
C ASP A 379 21.77 25.02 -4.71
N ASP A 380 20.73 25.87 -4.74
CA ASP A 380 19.60 25.77 -3.82
C ASP A 380 18.79 24.49 -4.06
N ALA A 381 18.56 24.13 -5.33
CA ALA A 381 17.91 22.88 -5.70
C ALA A 381 18.70 21.66 -5.20
N ILE A 382 20.02 21.62 -5.41
CA ILE A 382 20.87 20.53 -4.91
C ILE A 382 20.78 20.44 -3.38
N LYS A 383 20.89 21.57 -2.67
CA LYS A 383 20.84 21.60 -1.20
C LYS A 383 19.52 21.04 -0.68
N ILE A 384 18.39 21.51 -1.19
CA ILE A 384 17.07 21.11 -0.71
C ILE A 384 16.77 19.64 -1.05
N LEU A 385 17.07 19.22 -2.28
CA LEU A 385 16.81 17.86 -2.72
C LEU A 385 17.70 16.84 -1.99
N ARG A 386 18.97 17.16 -1.73
CA ARG A 386 19.86 16.30 -0.92
C ARG A 386 19.31 16.08 0.49
N ALA A 387 18.80 17.14 1.12
CA ALA A 387 18.18 17.03 2.44
C ALA A 387 16.90 16.18 2.40
N ALA A 388 16.08 16.36 1.36
CA ALA A 388 14.85 15.60 1.16
C ALA A 388 15.10 14.10 0.94
N VAL A 389 15.99 13.72 0.01
CA VAL A 389 16.30 12.29 -0.25
C VAL A 389 17.03 11.61 0.90
N ALA A 390 17.70 12.36 1.78
CA ALA A 390 18.27 11.80 3.00
C ALA A 390 17.19 11.36 4.00
N ARG A 391 16.03 12.04 4.02
CA ARG A 391 14.87 11.67 4.84
C ARG A 391 13.97 10.64 4.14
N GLU A 392 13.83 10.74 2.83
CA GLU A 392 13.02 9.85 1.99
C GLU A 392 13.88 9.19 0.91
N PRO A 393 14.73 8.20 1.28
CA PRO A 393 15.67 7.58 0.35
C PRO A 393 15.00 6.66 -0.68
N GLU A 394 13.72 6.32 -0.49
CA GLU A 394 12.94 5.47 -1.40
C GLU A 394 12.11 6.29 -2.42
N ALA A 395 12.28 7.62 -2.50
CA ALA A 395 11.54 8.48 -3.43
C ALA A 395 12.33 8.73 -4.73
N PRO A 396 11.97 8.10 -5.86
CA PRO A 396 12.75 8.21 -7.11
C PRO A 396 12.76 9.64 -7.67
N ILE A 397 11.70 10.41 -7.43
CA ILE A 397 11.56 11.77 -7.95
C ILE A 397 12.66 12.70 -7.44
N GLY A 398 13.03 12.59 -6.15
CA GLY A 398 14.10 13.41 -5.58
C GLY A 398 15.44 13.17 -6.26
N TYR A 399 15.77 11.91 -6.57
CA TYR A 399 16.99 11.56 -7.31
C TYR A 399 16.95 12.00 -8.78
N THR A 400 15.78 11.91 -9.44
CA THR A 400 15.60 12.44 -10.80
C THR A 400 15.89 13.94 -10.84
N GLN A 401 15.34 14.72 -9.89
CA GLN A 401 15.59 16.16 -9.83
C GLN A 401 17.03 16.49 -9.44
N LEU A 402 17.67 15.70 -8.55
CA LEU A 402 19.09 15.85 -8.24
C LEU A 402 19.97 15.64 -9.46
N ALA A 403 19.70 14.60 -10.25
CA ALA A 403 20.45 14.34 -11.47
C ALA A 403 20.40 15.53 -12.44
N MET A 404 19.21 16.10 -12.65
CA MET A 404 19.03 17.30 -13.47
C MET A 404 19.81 18.50 -12.90
N ALA A 405 19.72 18.74 -11.58
CA ALA A 405 20.42 19.84 -10.93
C ALA A 405 21.96 19.70 -11.03
N TYR A 406 22.51 18.50 -10.80
CA TYR A 406 23.94 18.23 -10.97
C TYR A 406 24.39 18.35 -12.41
N GLY A 407 23.58 17.88 -13.37
CA GLY A 407 23.86 18.06 -14.79
C GLY A 407 23.98 19.55 -15.19
N ARG A 408 23.11 20.42 -14.64
CA ARG A 408 23.18 21.88 -14.82
C ARG A 408 24.46 22.49 -14.23
N LYS A 409 24.93 21.92 -13.13
CA LYS A 409 26.20 22.30 -12.48
C LYS A 409 27.43 21.71 -13.17
N ALA A 410 27.24 20.88 -14.21
CA ALA A 410 28.29 20.09 -14.86
C ALA A 410 29.01 19.10 -13.92
N ASP A 411 28.37 18.73 -12.80
CA ASP A 411 28.84 17.66 -11.92
C ASP A 411 28.32 16.31 -12.44
N TYR A 412 28.95 15.84 -13.52
CA TYR A 412 28.51 14.62 -14.21
C TYR A 412 28.75 13.34 -13.41
N ALA A 413 29.58 13.36 -12.37
CA ALA A 413 29.78 12.22 -11.49
C ALA A 413 28.53 12.02 -10.61
N GLU A 414 28.09 13.08 -9.93
CA GLU A 414 26.89 13.06 -9.10
C GLU A 414 25.61 12.95 -9.94
N ALA A 415 25.56 13.55 -11.14
CA ALA A 415 24.41 13.43 -12.02
C ALA A 415 24.13 11.98 -12.45
N ASP A 416 25.18 11.22 -12.78
CA ASP A 416 25.04 9.81 -13.13
C ASP A 416 24.65 8.95 -11.94
N LEU A 417 25.26 9.19 -10.78
CA LEU A 417 24.93 8.47 -9.55
C LEU A 417 23.46 8.68 -9.17
N ALA A 418 22.99 9.93 -9.16
CA ALA A 418 21.60 10.24 -8.88
C ALA A 418 20.65 9.61 -9.92
N SER A 419 21.03 9.63 -11.20
CA SER A 419 20.25 8.97 -12.26
C SER A 419 20.19 7.45 -12.05
N ALA A 420 21.29 6.83 -11.65
CA ALA A 420 21.36 5.41 -11.34
C ALA A 420 20.47 5.04 -10.15
N GLN A 421 20.49 5.83 -9.08
CA GLN A 421 19.63 5.65 -7.90
C GLN A 421 18.15 5.78 -8.27
N ALA A 422 17.79 6.77 -9.09
CA ALA A 422 16.42 6.95 -9.56
C ALA A 422 15.94 5.75 -10.39
N ALA A 423 16.79 5.22 -11.29
CA ALA A 423 16.48 4.03 -12.08
C ALA A 423 16.34 2.78 -11.20
N TYR A 424 17.25 2.61 -10.23
CA TYR A 424 17.23 1.50 -9.28
C TYR A 424 15.91 1.45 -8.49
N LEU A 425 15.50 2.59 -7.94
CA LEU A 425 14.26 2.71 -7.17
C LEU A 425 12.99 2.50 -8.02
N ARG A 426 13.06 2.74 -9.34
CA ARG A 426 11.97 2.42 -10.29
C ARG A 426 11.96 0.95 -10.72
N GLY A 427 12.94 0.15 -10.30
CA GLY A 427 13.09 -1.25 -10.72
C GLY A 427 13.82 -1.43 -12.05
N ASP A 428 14.24 -0.34 -12.70
CA ASP A 428 15.04 -0.39 -13.93
C ASP A 428 16.52 -0.69 -13.61
N ASN A 429 16.75 -1.94 -13.21
CA ASN A 429 18.05 -2.43 -12.77
C ASN A 429 19.11 -2.38 -13.88
N LYS A 430 18.69 -2.50 -15.15
CA LYS A 430 19.61 -2.42 -16.28
C LYS A 430 20.16 -1.00 -16.42
N THR A 431 19.29 -0.01 -16.55
CA THR A 431 19.68 1.40 -16.65
C THR A 431 20.43 1.84 -15.39
N ALA A 432 20.00 1.39 -14.21
CA ALA A 432 20.69 1.67 -12.95
C ALA A 432 22.16 1.23 -12.97
N ARG A 433 22.44 0.00 -13.42
CA ARG A 433 23.81 -0.52 -13.49
C ARG A 433 24.65 0.19 -14.55
N GLU A 434 24.09 0.50 -15.71
CA GLU A 434 24.81 1.21 -16.78
C GLU A 434 25.24 2.61 -16.30
N LEU A 435 24.31 3.36 -15.70
CA LEU A 435 24.58 4.69 -15.14
C LEU A 435 25.54 4.63 -13.94
N ALA A 436 25.37 3.67 -13.03
CA ALA A 436 26.26 3.51 -11.89
C ALA A 436 27.69 3.14 -12.33
N THR A 437 27.85 2.30 -13.35
CA THR A 437 29.16 1.96 -13.92
C THR A 437 29.84 3.22 -14.48
N ARG A 438 29.08 4.07 -15.18
CA ARG A 438 29.58 5.35 -15.70
C ARG A 438 29.91 6.34 -14.58
N ALA A 439 29.13 6.39 -13.50
CA ALA A 439 29.43 7.21 -12.33
C ALA A 439 30.75 6.78 -11.66
N LYS A 440 30.98 5.46 -11.50
CA LYS A 440 32.20 4.91 -10.88
C LYS A 440 33.48 5.35 -11.57
N THR A 441 33.49 5.49 -12.90
CA THR A 441 34.70 5.92 -13.63
C THR A 441 35.06 7.39 -13.37
N ARG A 442 34.13 8.18 -12.83
CA ARG A 442 34.32 9.61 -12.53
C ARG A 442 34.66 9.90 -11.07
N PHE A 443 34.36 8.97 -10.16
CA PHE A 443 34.72 9.08 -8.76
C PHE A 443 36.09 8.46 -8.46
N ALA A 444 36.85 9.08 -7.57
CA ALA A 444 38.03 8.42 -7.00
C ALA A 444 37.60 7.18 -6.20
N VAL A 445 38.35 6.09 -6.36
CA VAL A 445 38.08 4.80 -5.71
C VAL A 445 38.00 4.97 -4.20
N GLY A 446 36.97 4.39 -3.57
CA GLY A 446 36.75 4.45 -2.12
C GLY A 446 36.06 5.72 -1.61
N THR A 447 35.79 6.72 -2.46
CA THR A 447 34.96 7.86 -2.06
C THR A 447 33.50 7.44 -1.84
N PRO A 448 32.71 8.18 -1.04
CA PRO A 448 31.29 7.85 -0.82
C PRO A 448 30.46 7.72 -2.10
N GLY A 449 30.74 8.54 -3.13
CA GLY A 449 30.08 8.45 -4.43
C GLY A 449 30.45 7.17 -5.18
N TRP A 450 31.74 6.78 -5.15
CA TRP A 450 32.21 5.53 -5.72
C TRP A 450 31.55 4.31 -5.06
N VAL A 451 31.48 4.29 -3.72
CA VAL A 451 30.88 3.17 -2.96
C VAL A 451 29.40 3.01 -3.29
N LYS A 452 28.62 4.09 -3.28
CA LYS A 452 27.20 4.02 -3.64
C LYS A 452 26.97 3.53 -5.06
N ALA A 453 27.82 3.95 -6.00
CA ALA A 453 27.74 3.48 -7.37
C ALA A 453 28.13 2.00 -7.47
N ASP A 454 29.15 1.56 -6.72
CA ASP A 454 29.55 0.15 -6.63
C ASP A 454 28.44 -0.74 -6.05
N ASP A 455 27.76 -0.28 -5.00
CA ASP A 455 26.62 -1.00 -4.41
C ASP A 455 25.52 -1.29 -5.44
N ILE A 456 25.20 -0.31 -6.29
CA ILE A 456 24.21 -0.47 -7.37
C ILE A 456 24.71 -1.45 -8.43
N VAL A 457 25.99 -1.37 -8.83
CA VAL A 457 26.59 -2.29 -9.80
C VAL A 457 26.60 -3.73 -9.28
N ALA A 458 26.96 -3.91 -8.01
CA ALA A 458 27.06 -5.20 -7.33
C ALA A 458 25.68 -5.80 -6.97
N SER A 459 24.62 -4.99 -6.94
CA SER A 459 23.27 -5.47 -6.63
C SER A 459 22.84 -6.56 -7.63
N LYS A 460 22.57 -7.78 -7.14
CA LYS A 460 22.03 -8.87 -7.98
C LYS A 460 20.52 -8.67 -8.15
N PRO A 461 19.94 -8.96 -9.34
CA PRO A 461 18.48 -8.98 -9.45
C PRO A 461 17.97 -10.08 -8.52
N PRO A 462 16.83 -9.92 -7.82
CA PRO A 462 16.32 -10.99 -6.98
C PRO A 462 16.00 -12.19 -7.88
N ARG A 463 16.57 -13.36 -7.55
CA ARG A 463 16.30 -14.62 -8.26
C ARG A 463 14.79 -14.88 -8.22
N ASN A 464 14.20 -15.09 -9.40
CA ASN A 464 12.78 -15.40 -9.58
C ASN A 464 12.42 -16.74 -8.94
#